data_AF-A0A1I1TAQ7-F1
#
_entry.id   AF-A0A1I1TAQ7-F1
#
_cell.length_a   1.000
_cell.length_b   1.000
_cell.length_c   1.000
_cell.angle_alpha   90.00
_cell.angle_beta   90.00
_cell.angle_gamma   90.00
#
_symmetry.space_group_name_H-M   'P 1'
#
loop_
_entity.id
_entity.type
_entity.pdbx_description
1 polymer ?
#
loop_
_entity_poly.entity_id
_entity_poly.type
_entity_poly.pdbx_seq_one_letter_code
_entity_poly.pdbx_strand_id
1 'polypeptide(L)'
;MELGLACSVCGHLNQLRAVSCDRCAAALAPQPIAPSAVLPNVGAHPSAGAGSPPRPVTQVSTASSPATVPLPSLQGQPSAPQNGAVKPPSTVISSVQPATAVPAAQPRFNAVTGAPLEALQGKPAAKTMFFGALQQQHVVPRLVVIKGEGGDGVTYHLSATNHIVGRSTGEIRFNEDFFLSPEHALFSVQGNRLFAKDLGSVNGVFVRIKSPVPLDHGDCFLVGEQLLRLDSAPFNEPGPDVNHTYSYTSPRPDARFRVVQLLAGGGEGRIVSAQGTTLTLGREANHMNFPQDRFISGRHARLDSASDSHHIILTDTGSRNGTFVRIKGAVELFHGDYIFIGQQLLRVEIS
;
A
#
# COMPACT_ATOMS: atom_id res chain seq x y z
N MET A 1 50.33 15.41 2.69
CA MET A 1 48.95 15.20 2.22
C MET A 1 48.24 16.53 2.42
N GLU A 2 48.05 17.30 1.36
CA GLU A 2 47.42 18.63 1.46
C GLU A 2 45.92 18.48 1.69
N LEU A 3 45.42 19.12 2.75
CA LEU A 3 44.00 19.18 3.09
C LEU A 3 43.38 20.41 2.43
N GLY A 4 42.33 20.22 1.65
CA GLY A 4 41.67 21.27 0.87
C GLY A 4 40.17 21.03 0.68
N LEU A 5 39.47 22.07 0.22
CA LEU A 5 38.04 22.08 -0.04
C LEU A 5 37.77 21.80 -1.52
N ALA A 6 37.16 20.65 -1.81
CA ALA A 6 36.80 20.26 -3.17
C ALA A 6 35.60 21.09 -3.68
N CYS A 7 35.73 21.67 -4.87
CA CYS A 7 34.65 22.40 -5.52
C CYS A 7 33.54 21.45 -5.99
N SER A 8 32.30 21.68 -5.54
CA SER A 8 31.11 20.93 -5.95
C SER A 8 30.78 21.01 -7.45
N VAL A 9 31.26 22.04 -8.15
CA VAL A 9 30.97 22.28 -9.57
C VAL A 9 32.03 21.68 -10.51
N CYS A 10 33.32 21.73 -10.15
CA CYS A 10 34.41 21.31 -11.04
C CYS A 10 35.43 20.33 -10.44
N GLY A 11 35.23 19.89 -9.19
CA GLY A 11 36.11 18.94 -8.50
C GLY A 11 37.51 19.46 -8.13
N HIS A 12 37.85 20.72 -8.44
CA HIS A 12 39.15 21.29 -8.11
C HIS A 12 39.31 21.44 -6.59
N LEU A 13 40.50 21.12 -6.07
CA LEU A 13 40.83 21.21 -4.65
C LEU A 13 41.37 22.61 -4.34
N ASN A 14 40.66 23.36 -3.50
CA ASN A 14 40.99 24.75 -3.14
C ASN A 14 41.50 24.80 -1.70
N GLN A 15 42.11 25.92 -1.30
CA GLN A 15 42.56 26.09 0.10
C GLN A 15 41.37 26.08 1.08
N LEU A 16 41.60 25.63 2.31
CA LEU A 16 40.56 25.46 3.37
C LEU A 16 39.80 26.75 3.77
N ARG A 17 40.17 27.92 3.26
CA ARG A 17 39.51 29.22 3.49
C ARG A 17 39.07 29.93 2.21
N ALA A 18 39.13 29.27 1.06
CA ALA A 18 38.67 29.84 -0.20
C ALA A 18 37.14 30.01 -0.19
N VAL A 19 36.65 31.23 -0.45
CA VAL A 19 35.21 31.53 -0.50
C VAL A 19 34.61 31.17 -1.86
N SER A 20 35.43 31.22 -2.91
CA SER A 20 35.12 30.83 -4.29
C SER A 20 36.22 29.91 -4.83
N CYS A 21 35.88 29.12 -5.86
CA CYS A 21 36.82 28.19 -6.48
C CYS A 21 37.79 28.91 -7.43
N ASP A 22 39.10 28.69 -7.26
CA ASP A 22 40.17 29.32 -8.04
C ASP A 22 40.12 28.96 -9.54
N ARG A 23 39.40 27.88 -9.91
CA ARG A 23 39.28 27.38 -11.28
C ARG A 23 38.00 27.80 -12.01
N CYS A 24 36.88 28.00 -11.30
CA CYS A 24 35.57 28.24 -11.91
C CYS A 24 34.72 29.33 -11.23
N ALA A 25 35.29 30.04 -10.25
CA ALA A 25 34.66 31.09 -9.44
C ALA A 25 33.40 30.69 -8.65
N ALA A 26 32.92 29.43 -8.72
CA ALA A 26 31.78 28.95 -7.95
C ALA A 26 32.02 29.08 -6.43
N ALA A 27 31.01 29.52 -5.67
CA ALA A 27 31.09 29.65 -4.22
C ALA A 27 31.31 28.28 -3.53
N LEU A 28 32.24 28.23 -2.58
CA LEU A 28 32.62 27.01 -1.84
C LEU A 28 31.97 26.89 -0.47
N ALA A 29 31.44 28.00 0.07
CA ALA A 29 30.76 28.05 1.35
C ALA A 29 29.34 28.62 1.20
N PRO A 30 28.30 28.03 1.83
CA PRO A 30 26.97 28.61 1.86
C PRO A 30 26.96 29.88 2.71
N GLN A 31 26.55 31.01 2.12
CA GLN A 31 26.36 32.25 2.85
C GLN A 31 25.10 32.16 3.74
N PRO A 32 25.14 32.62 5.00
CA PRO A 32 23.94 32.67 5.84
C PRO A 32 22.95 33.70 5.27
N ILE A 33 21.73 33.24 4.98
CA ILE A 33 20.65 34.08 4.45
C ILE A 33 20.14 34.98 5.59
N ALA A 34 20.38 36.29 5.49
CA ALA A 34 19.74 37.26 6.37
C ALA A 34 18.27 37.49 5.96
N PRO A 35 17.33 37.65 6.91
CA PRO A 35 15.93 37.90 6.59
C PRO A 35 15.73 39.32 6.04
N SER A 36 15.08 39.42 4.87
CA SER A 36 14.76 40.71 4.25
C SER A 36 13.71 41.49 5.04
N ALA A 37 14.03 42.72 5.42
CA ALA A 37 13.09 43.64 6.05
C ALA A 37 12.14 44.25 5.01
N VAL A 38 10.86 44.38 5.38
CA VAL A 38 9.81 45.04 4.57
C VAL A 38 9.95 46.56 4.68
N LEU A 39 9.92 47.26 3.53
CA LEU A 39 9.81 48.72 3.47
C LEU A 39 8.36 49.16 3.18
N PRO A 40 7.87 50.26 3.79
CA PRO A 40 6.50 50.72 3.62
C PRO A 40 6.29 51.53 2.33
N ASN A 41 5.07 51.47 1.81
CA ASN A 41 4.64 52.15 0.60
C ASN A 41 4.35 53.65 0.87
N VAL A 42 4.84 54.55 0.02
CA VAL A 42 4.52 55.98 0.03
C VAL A 42 4.06 56.39 -1.36
N GLY A 43 2.81 56.83 -1.49
CA GLY A 43 2.20 57.16 -2.78
C GLY A 43 2.29 58.66 -3.13
N ALA A 44 2.27 58.95 -4.43
CA ALA A 44 1.85 60.25 -4.98
C ALA A 44 1.41 60.11 -6.46
N HIS A 45 0.16 60.50 -6.74
CA HIS A 45 -0.32 60.96 -8.05
C HIS A 45 -0.01 62.49 -8.19
N PRO A 46 -0.39 63.24 -9.27
CA PRO A 46 -1.08 62.88 -10.53
C PRO A 46 -0.44 63.46 -11.81
N SER A 47 -0.99 63.12 -12.98
CA SER A 47 -1.36 64.09 -14.04
C SER A 47 -2.32 63.46 -15.06
N ALA A 48 -3.13 64.29 -15.72
CA ALA A 48 -4.37 63.88 -16.39
C ALA A 48 -4.35 64.01 -17.93
N GLY A 49 -5.24 63.28 -18.60
CA GLY A 49 -5.57 63.42 -20.02
C GLY A 49 -6.92 62.74 -20.30
N ALA A 50 -7.92 63.49 -20.79
CA ALA A 50 -9.31 63.08 -20.83
C ALA A 50 -9.81 62.63 -22.23
N GLY A 51 -10.89 61.85 -22.27
CA GLY A 51 -11.63 61.51 -23.49
C GLY A 51 -12.64 60.38 -23.27
N SER A 52 -13.92 60.59 -23.60
CA SER A 52 -15.02 59.61 -23.36
C SER A 52 -15.63 59.10 -24.70
N PRO A 53 -16.77 58.38 -24.76
CA PRO A 53 -16.90 57.14 -25.55
C PRO A 53 -17.67 57.30 -26.88
N PRO A 54 -17.96 56.20 -27.62
CA PRO A 54 -19.33 55.66 -27.53
C PRO A 54 -19.52 54.13 -27.74
N ARG A 55 -20.76 53.67 -27.51
CA ARG A 55 -21.39 52.37 -27.90
C ARG A 55 -22.21 52.59 -29.21
N PRO A 56 -23.04 51.66 -29.74
CA PRO A 56 -22.96 50.19 -29.89
C PRO A 56 -23.35 49.68 -31.32
N VAL A 57 -22.97 48.46 -31.73
CA VAL A 57 -23.58 47.70 -32.87
C VAL A 57 -23.48 46.18 -32.56
N THR A 58 -24.55 45.51 -32.12
CA THR A 58 -25.56 44.71 -32.88
C THR A 58 -25.19 43.22 -33.08
N GLN A 59 -26.18 42.35 -32.92
CA GLN A 59 -26.11 40.90 -32.95
C GLN A 59 -25.81 40.33 -34.36
N VAL A 60 -25.16 39.15 -34.41
CA VAL A 60 -25.60 38.03 -35.25
C VAL A 60 -25.39 36.72 -34.48
N SER A 61 -26.43 35.87 -34.46
CA SER A 61 -26.36 34.49 -34.00
C SER A 61 -26.36 33.55 -35.20
N THR A 62 -25.44 32.59 -35.26
CA THR A 62 -25.62 31.37 -36.07
C THR A 62 -24.98 30.17 -35.37
N ALA A 63 -25.80 29.22 -34.93
CA ALA A 63 -25.35 27.90 -34.55
C ALA A 63 -25.17 27.01 -35.79
N SER A 64 -24.17 26.12 -35.75
CA SER A 64 -24.06 24.97 -36.67
C SER A 64 -23.34 23.82 -35.95
N SER A 65 -24.09 22.82 -35.52
CA SER A 65 -23.55 21.51 -35.10
C SER A 65 -23.20 20.65 -36.34
N PRO A 66 -22.32 19.64 -36.21
CA PRO A 66 -21.70 19.00 -37.38
C PRO A 66 -22.62 17.97 -38.07
N ALA A 67 -22.38 17.79 -39.38
CA ALA A 67 -23.07 16.78 -40.18
C ALA A 67 -22.59 15.36 -39.84
N THR A 68 -23.55 14.47 -39.61
CA THR A 68 -23.33 13.03 -39.40
C THR A 68 -23.03 12.31 -40.71
N VAL A 69 -22.03 11.43 -40.73
CA VAL A 69 -21.78 10.47 -41.81
C VAL A 69 -22.20 9.08 -41.33
N PRO A 70 -23.10 8.35 -42.03
CA PRO A 70 -23.54 7.02 -41.62
C PRO A 70 -22.59 5.92 -42.10
N LEU A 71 -22.25 4.96 -41.22
CA LEU A 71 -21.72 3.66 -41.62
C LEU A 71 -22.87 2.65 -41.82
N PRO A 72 -22.81 1.78 -42.85
CA PRO A 72 -23.79 0.73 -43.05
C PRO A 72 -23.57 -0.46 -42.10
N SER A 73 -24.68 -1.05 -41.64
CA SER A 73 -24.67 -2.24 -40.78
C SER A 73 -24.44 -3.52 -41.57
N LEU A 74 -23.71 -4.48 -40.99
CA LEU A 74 -23.77 -5.88 -41.40
C LEU A 74 -24.12 -6.77 -40.20
N GLN A 75 -25.21 -7.52 -40.36
CA GLN A 75 -25.71 -8.51 -39.41
C GLN A 75 -24.93 -9.82 -39.58
N GLY A 76 -24.71 -10.58 -38.50
CA GLY A 76 -23.93 -11.83 -38.58
C GLY A 76 -23.85 -12.64 -37.29
N GLN A 77 -24.94 -13.31 -36.93
CA GLN A 77 -24.99 -14.46 -36.01
C GLN A 77 -26.16 -15.37 -36.43
N PRO A 78 -26.23 -16.64 -35.98
CA PRO A 78 -25.23 -17.49 -35.30
C PRO A 78 -25.00 -18.82 -36.06
N SER A 79 -24.10 -19.69 -35.58
CA SER A 79 -24.08 -21.11 -35.97
C SER A 79 -23.40 -22.00 -34.93
N ALA A 80 -24.15 -22.98 -34.41
CA ALA A 80 -23.66 -24.10 -33.64
C ALA A 80 -24.43 -25.37 -34.08
N PRO A 81 -23.78 -26.54 -34.21
CA PRO A 81 -24.46 -27.81 -34.37
C PRO A 81 -24.52 -28.62 -33.05
N GLN A 82 -25.58 -29.39 -32.90
CA GLN A 82 -25.90 -30.23 -31.73
C GLN A 82 -25.43 -31.69 -31.94
N ASN A 83 -25.21 -32.42 -30.84
CA ASN A 83 -25.53 -33.84 -30.59
C ASN A 83 -24.84 -34.29 -29.28
N GLY A 84 -25.43 -35.08 -28.38
CA GLY A 84 -26.77 -35.64 -28.28
C GLY A 84 -27.00 -36.20 -26.87
N ALA A 85 -28.24 -36.53 -26.49
CA ALA A 85 -28.60 -37.02 -25.15
C ALA A 85 -28.79 -38.55 -25.12
N VAL A 86 -28.73 -39.18 -23.93
CA VAL A 86 -29.67 -40.21 -23.40
C VAL A 86 -29.31 -40.61 -21.95
N LYS A 87 -30.32 -41.09 -21.20
CA LYS A 87 -30.36 -41.40 -19.75
C LYS A 87 -29.77 -42.79 -19.36
N PRO A 88 -29.60 -43.09 -18.05
CA PRO A 88 -29.04 -44.37 -17.54
C PRO A 88 -30.11 -45.40 -17.12
N PRO A 89 -29.70 -46.66 -16.86
CA PRO A 89 -30.43 -47.62 -16.00
C PRO A 89 -29.61 -48.05 -14.75
N SER A 90 -30.26 -48.78 -13.83
CA SER A 90 -29.80 -49.03 -12.44
C SER A 90 -29.63 -50.53 -12.09
N THR A 91 -28.90 -50.81 -11.00
CA THR A 91 -28.88 -52.07 -10.19
C THR A 91 -28.27 -53.32 -10.87
N VAL A 92 -27.56 -54.25 -10.20
CA VAL A 92 -28.04 -55.24 -9.19
C VAL A 92 -26.87 -55.91 -8.37
N ILE A 93 -26.90 -55.78 -7.03
CA ILE A 93 -26.70 -56.79 -5.92
C ILE A 93 -25.35 -57.53 -5.59
N SER A 94 -24.98 -57.47 -4.28
CA SER A 94 -24.19 -58.38 -3.37
C SER A 94 -22.71 -58.75 -3.65
N SER A 95 -21.85 -59.07 -2.66
CA SER A 95 -21.98 -59.52 -1.23
C SER A 95 -20.84 -58.97 -0.32
N VAL A 96 -21.06 -58.46 0.92
CA VAL A 96 -21.04 -59.14 2.26
C VAL A 96 -19.70 -59.87 2.55
N GLN A 97 -18.92 -59.72 3.64
CA GLN A 97 -18.88 -58.95 4.93
C GLN A 97 -17.43 -59.09 5.52
N PRO A 98 -17.04 -58.66 6.76
CA PRO A 98 -17.68 -57.75 7.74
C PRO A 98 -16.77 -56.57 8.21
N ALA A 99 -17.38 -55.59 8.89
CA ALA A 99 -16.68 -54.58 9.69
C ALA A 99 -17.27 -54.51 11.11
N THR A 100 -16.47 -54.00 12.06
CA THR A 100 -16.69 -54.11 13.51
C THR A 100 -17.83 -53.26 14.07
N ALA A 101 -18.38 -53.70 15.20
CA ALA A 101 -19.61 -53.18 15.78
C ALA A 101 -19.45 -51.84 16.55
N VAL A 102 -20.49 -51.00 16.47
CA VAL A 102 -20.75 -49.86 17.36
C VAL A 102 -22.03 -50.20 18.16
N PRO A 103 -22.07 -50.00 19.50
CA PRO A 103 -23.18 -50.46 20.32
C PRO A 103 -24.47 -49.62 20.10
N ALA A 104 -25.60 -50.31 19.93
CA ALA A 104 -26.92 -49.69 19.79
C ALA A 104 -27.48 -49.20 21.14
N ALA A 105 -28.20 -48.08 21.10
CA ALA A 105 -28.83 -47.48 22.28
C ALA A 105 -30.04 -48.30 22.77
N GLN A 106 -30.19 -48.41 24.10
CA GLN A 106 -31.35 -49.05 24.73
C GLN A 106 -32.58 -48.10 24.73
N PRO A 107 -33.81 -48.62 24.53
CA PRO A 107 -35.02 -47.81 24.58
C PRO A 107 -35.38 -47.37 26.01
N ARG A 108 -35.79 -46.11 26.19
CA ARG A 108 -36.13 -45.51 27.50
C ARG A 108 -37.56 -45.79 28.00
N PHE A 109 -38.26 -46.77 27.41
CA PHE A 109 -39.68 -47.04 27.66
C PHE A 109 -39.96 -48.55 27.65
N ASN A 110 -40.93 -48.99 28.46
CA ASN A 110 -41.40 -50.39 28.44
C ASN A 110 -42.36 -50.60 27.26
N ALA A 111 -42.01 -51.51 26.35
CA ALA A 111 -42.72 -51.75 25.09
C ALA A 111 -44.15 -52.34 25.22
N VAL A 112 -44.57 -52.76 26.42
CA VAL A 112 -45.92 -53.32 26.65
C VAL A 112 -46.90 -52.29 27.24
N THR A 113 -46.40 -51.25 27.93
CA THR A 113 -47.26 -50.30 28.69
C THR A 113 -46.94 -48.81 28.50
N GLY A 114 -45.87 -48.46 27.78
CA GLY A 114 -45.65 -47.09 27.26
C GLY A 114 -45.24 -46.00 28.27
N ALA A 115 -45.06 -46.33 29.56
CA ALA A 115 -44.67 -45.35 30.60
C ALA A 115 -43.14 -45.15 30.69
N PRO A 116 -42.65 -43.93 30.99
CA PRO A 116 -41.24 -43.65 31.30
C PRO A 116 -40.83 -44.15 32.70
N LEU A 117 -39.55 -44.48 32.88
CA LEU A 117 -38.98 -44.96 34.15
C LEU A 117 -38.14 -43.88 34.86
N GLU A 118 -38.70 -43.34 35.95
CA GLU A 118 -38.03 -42.50 36.97
C GLU A 118 -38.66 -42.86 38.36
N ALA A 119 -38.02 -42.71 39.53
CA ALA A 119 -36.61 -42.65 39.93
C ALA A 119 -36.51 -42.78 41.47
N LEU A 120 -35.50 -43.49 42.00
CA LEU A 120 -35.14 -43.64 43.44
C LEU A 120 -33.68 -44.13 43.53
N GLN A 121 -32.78 -43.78 44.44
CA GLN A 121 -32.58 -42.66 45.40
C GLN A 121 -31.09 -42.19 45.25
N GLY A 122 -30.54 -41.11 45.82
CA GLY A 122 -31.04 -40.07 46.74
C GLY A 122 -29.98 -39.70 47.80
N LYS A 123 -29.04 -38.79 47.48
CA LYS A 123 -28.02 -38.21 48.39
C LYS A 123 -27.83 -36.71 48.07
N PRO A 124 -27.56 -35.84 49.07
CA PRO A 124 -27.47 -34.40 48.84
C PRO A 124 -26.11 -34.02 48.23
N ALA A 125 -26.08 -33.78 46.92
CA ALA A 125 -24.97 -33.06 46.30
C ALA A 125 -25.04 -31.59 46.71
N ALA A 126 -23.90 -31.01 47.11
CA ALA A 126 -23.79 -29.58 47.34
C ALA A 126 -24.24 -28.80 46.10
N LYS A 127 -24.83 -27.61 46.30
CA LYS A 127 -25.13 -26.68 45.21
C LYS A 127 -23.82 -26.09 44.66
N THR A 128 -23.12 -26.89 43.85
CA THR A 128 -22.04 -26.41 42.98
C THR A 128 -22.69 -25.52 41.93
N MET A 129 -22.84 -24.24 42.27
CA MET A 129 -23.27 -23.20 41.36
C MET A 129 -22.27 -23.15 40.22
N PHE A 130 -22.63 -23.78 39.10
CA PHE A 130 -21.77 -23.87 37.91
C PHE A 130 -21.79 -22.53 37.16
N PHE A 131 -21.35 -21.47 37.85
CA PHE A 131 -20.88 -20.24 37.23
C PHE A 131 -19.53 -20.52 36.56
N GLY A 132 -19.56 -21.40 35.56
CA GLY A 132 -18.61 -21.38 34.46
C GLY A 132 -18.84 -20.10 33.67
N ALA A 133 -18.50 -18.96 34.27
CA ALA A 133 -18.06 -17.83 33.49
C ALA A 133 -16.97 -18.38 32.58
N LEU A 134 -17.23 -18.42 31.27
CA LEU A 134 -16.22 -18.64 30.27
C LEU A 134 -15.19 -17.54 30.50
N GLN A 135 -14.15 -17.88 31.25
CA GLN A 135 -13.03 -17.00 31.52
C GLN A 135 -12.30 -16.93 30.20
N GLN A 136 -12.78 -16.03 29.33
CA GLN A 136 -12.17 -15.69 28.06
C GLN A 136 -10.72 -15.40 28.39
N GLN A 137 -9.85 -16.35 28.04
CA GLN A 137 -8.42 -16.21 28.25
C GLN A 137 -8.05 -14.98 27.45
N HIS A 138 -7.63 -13.92 28.14
CA HIS A 138 -7.21 -12.69 27.50
C HIS A 138 -6.01 -13.05 26.62
N VAL A 139 -6.26 -13.18 25.32
CA VAL A 139 -5.20 -13.46 24.35
C VAL A 139 -4.36 -12.20 24.27
N VAL A 140 -3.15 -12.27 24.82
CA VAL A 140 -2.19 -11.17 24.79
C VAL A 140 -1.43 -11.24 23.47
N PRO A 141 -1.64 -10.31 22.53
CA PRO A 141 -0.92 -10.30 21.27
C PRO A 141 0.57 -10.12 21.50
N ARG A 142 1.39 -10.61 20.57
CA ARG A 142 2.84 -10.49 20.61
C ARG A 142 3.37 -9.96 19.30
N LEU A 143 4.43 -9.16 19.38
CA LEU A 143 5.22 -8.73 18.22
C LEU A 143 6.58 -9.43 18.29
N VAL A 144 6.85 -10.30 17.32
CA VAL A 144 8.13 -11.02 17.21
C VAL A 144 8.98 -10.32 16.17
N VAL A 145 10.14 -9.78 16.58
CA VAL A 145 11.11 -9.21 15.62
C VAL A 145 11.67 -10.34 14.77
N ILE A 146 11.75 -10.17 13.45
CA ILE A 146 12.30 -11.17 12.52
C ILE A 146 13.70 -10.72 12.06
N LYS A 147 14.72 -11.55 12.27
CA LYS A 147 16.10 -11.25 11.83
C LYS A 147 16.40 -11.92 10.48
N GLY A 148 17.20 -11.23 9.66
CA GLY A 148 17.48 -11.63 8.27
C GLY A 148 18.17 -12.99 8.08
N GLU A 149 18.77 -13.57 9.12
CA GLU A 149 19.44 -14.89 9.05
C GLU A 149 18.60 -16.04 9.64
N GLY A 150 17.27 -15.92 9.58
CA GLY A 150 16.35 -17.04 9.85
C GLY A 150 16.05 -17.32 11.32
N GLY A 151 16.43 -16.41 12.22
CA GLY A 151 16.08 -16.47 13.64
C GLY A 151 14.97 -15.47 14.00
N ASP A 152 14.00 -15.92 14.79
CA ASP A 152 13.14 -15.01 15.55
C ASP A 152 14.01 -14.25 16.58
N GLY A 153 13.73 -12.96 16.73
CA GLY A 153 14.42 -12.02 17.60
C GLY A 153 13.70 -11.81 18.92
N VAL A 154 13.71 -10.58 19.42
CA VAL A 154 13.00 -10.22 20.65
C VAL A 154 11.49 -10.34 20.41
N THR A 155 10.78 -10.92 21.38
CA THR A 155 9.32 -10.97 21.41
C THR A 155 8.79 -9.98 22.44
N TYR A 156 7.90 -9.09 22.01
CA TYR A 156 7.24 -8.10 22.88
C TYR A 156 5.80 -8.53 23.14
N HIS A 157 5.41 -8.63 24.42
CA HIS A 157 4.06 -8.96 24.83
C HIS A 157 3.21 -7.70 25.00
N LEU A 158 2.11 -7.60 24.24
CA LEU A 158 1.23 -6.43 24.24
C LEU A 158 0.18 -6.51 25.37
N SER A 159 0.64 -6.52 26.62
CA SER A 159 -0.20 -6.74 27.81
C SER A 159 -1.09 -5.55 28.22
N ALA A 160 -0.84 -4.35 27.67
CA ALA A 160 -1.62 -3.14 27.88
C ALA A 160 -2.46 -2.76 26.64
N THR A 161 -3.42 -1.84 26.80
CA THR A 161 -4.31 -1.37 25.72
C THR A 161 -3.58 -0.66 24.58
N ASN A 162 -2.46 0.02 24.88
CA ASN A 162 -1.68 0.80 23.93
C ASN A 162 -0.19 0.54 24.15
N HIS A 163 0.56 0.42 23.05
CA HIS A 163 2.02 0.29 23.03
C HIS A 163 2.58 1.15 21.89
N ILE A 164 3.45 2.08 22.22
CA ILE A 164 4.15 2.92 21.26
C ILE A 164 5.47 2.24 20.90
N VAL A 165 5.68 2.06 19.60
CA VAL A 165 6.95 1.63 19.00
C VAL A 165 7.67 2.86 18.45
N GLY A 166 8.95 3.00 18.76
CA GLY A 166 9.74 4.13 18.32
C GLY A 166 11.24 3.94 18.50
N ARG A 167 12.02 4.96 18.11
CA ARG A 167 13.48 4.96 18.26
C ARG A 167 13.89 5.18 19.71
N SER A 168 13.23 6.12 20.40
CA SER A 168 13.68 6.62 21.71
C SER A 168 12.57 6.78 22.74
N THR A 169 11.30 6.80 22.33
CA THR A 169 10.13 6.93 23.20
C THR A 169 9.14 5.79 22.95
N GLY A 170 8.13 5.64 23.82
CA GLY A 170 7.24 4.48 23.87
C GLY A 170 7.79 3.32 24.72
N GLU A 171 7.03 2.22 24.81
CA GLU A 171 7.38 1.00 25.55
C GLU A 171 8.38 0.12 24.77
N ILE A 172 8.25 0.07 23.45
CA ILE A 172 9.07 -0.76 22.56
C ILE A 172 10.04 0.16 21.81
N ARG A 173 11.33 0.04 22.12
CA ARG A 173 12.38 0.95 21.62
C ARG A 173 13.44 0.20 20.82
N PHE A 174 13.80 0.75 19.67
CA PHE A 174 14.93 0.29 18.86
C PHE A 174 15.91 1.46 18.66
N ASN A 175 16.72 1.73 19.68
CA ASN A 175 17.62 2.89 19.76
C ASN A 175 18.57 3.03 18.55
N GLU A 176 19.04 1.90 18.03
CA GLU A 176 20.03 1.84 16.94
C GLU A 176 19.41 2.01 15.54
N ASP A 177 18.07 2.00 15.42
CA ASP A 177 17.38 2.14 14.13
C ASP A 177 17.09 3.62 13.83
N PHE A 178 18.00 4.25 13.09
CA PHE A 178 17.87 5.65 12.68
C PHE A 178 16.74 5.91 11.67
N PHE A 179 16.12 4.86 11.10
CA PHE A 179 14.95 4.98 10.24
C PHE A 179 13.63 5.03 11.03
N LEU A 180 13.69 4.85 12.35
CA LEU A 180 12.57 5.13 13.25
C LEU A 180 12.50 6.60 13.65
N SER A 181 11.27 7.07 13.80
CA SER A 181 10.96 8.34 14.46
C SER A 181 10.96 8.12 15.98
N PRO A 182 11.15 9.16 16.82
CA PRO A 182 11.17 9.02 18.28
C PRO A 182 9.99 8.21 18.80
N GLU A 183 8.78 8.63 18.41
CA GLU A 183 7.54 7.84 18.37
C GLU A 183 7.25 7.59 16.89
N HIS A 184 6.95 6.34 16.49
CA HIS A 184 6.77 6.00 15.08
C HIS A 184 5.42 5.32 14.82
N ALA A 185 5.05 4.33 15.63
CA ALA A 185 3.79 3.61 15.49
C ALA A 185 3.11 3.39 16.84
N LEU A 186 1.77 3.42 16.84
CA LEU A 186 0.95 2.98 17.96
C LEU A 186 0.31 1.64 17.63
N PHE A 187 0.52 0.66 18.51
CA PHE A 187 -0.22 -0.59 18.54
C PHE A 187 -1.29 -0.51 19.63
N SER A 188 -2.55 -0.71 19.26
CA SER A 188 -3.69 -0.70 20.20
C SER A 188 -4.37 -2.07 20.24
N VAL A 189 -4.52 -2.62 21.44
CA VAL A 189 -5.25 -3.86 21.70
C VAL A 189 -6.66 -3.50 22.19
N GLN A 190 -7.69 -3.78 21.39
CA GLN A 190 -9.07 -3.46 21.71
C GLN A 190 -9.98 -4.66 21.40
N GLY A 191 -10.73 -5.15 22.38
CA GLY A 191 -11.68 -6.25 22.18
C GLY A 191 -11.03 -7.51 21.57
N ASN A 192 -9.82 -7.86 22.02
CA ASN A 192 -9.02 -8.99 21.52
C ASN A 192 -8.57 -8.86 20.04
N ARG A 193 -8.66 -7.66 19.45
CA ARG A 193 -8.16 -7.30 18.12
C ARG A 193 -6.94 -6.39 18.27
N LEU A 194 -5.96 -6.53 17.38
CA LEU A 194 -4.78 -5.68 17.33
C LEU A 194 -4.92 -4.66 16.19
N PHE A 195 -4.62 -3.40 16.47
CA PHE A 195 -4.56 -2.34 15.47
C PHE A 195 -3.17 -1.72 15.45
N ALA A 196 -2.65 -1.38 14.27
CA ALA A 196 -1.47 -0.53 14.11
C ALA A 196 -1.83 0.79 13.43
N LYS A 197 -1.21 1.87 13.88
CA LYS A 197 -1.38 3.23 13.35
C LYS A 197 -0.03 3.94 13.27
N ASP A 198 0.27 4.52 12.11
CA ASP A 198 1.42 5.43 11.94
C ASP A 198 1.17 6.73 12.74
N LEU A 199 2.13 7.16 13.55
CA LEU A 199 2.05 8.38 14.38
C LEU A 199 2.55 9.63 13.65
N GLY A 200 2.52 9.63 12.32
CA GLY A 200 3.08 10.70 11.49
C GLY A 200 4.59 10.57 11.33
N SER A 201 5.09 9.34 11.29
CA SER A 201 6.51 9.07 11.10
C SER A 201 7.00 9.47 9.70
N VAL A 202 8.29 9.78 9.60
CA VAL A 202 8.92 10.19 8.34
C VAL A 202 8.85 9.05 7.31
N ASN A 203 9.35 7.87 7.69
CA ASN A 203 9.49 6.74 6.78
C ASN A 203 8.20 5.93 6.62
N GLY A 204 7.31 5.94 7.63
CA GLY A 204 6.04 5.24 7.58
C GLY A 204 6.08 3.78 8.00
N VAL A 205 4.88 3.26 8.24
CA VAL A 205 4.62 1.88 8.61
C VAL A 205 4.05 1.13 7.40
N PHE A 206 4.59 -0.05 7.08
CA PHE A 206 4.17 -0.85 5.93
C PHE A 206 3.70 -2.24 6.33
N VAL A 207 2.55 -2.70 5.82
CA VAL A 207 2.00 -4.04 6.12
C VAL A 207 2.08 -4.92 4.88
N ARG A 208 2.44 -6.20 5.06
CA ARG A 208 2.52 -7.19 3.96
C ARG A 208 1.13 -7.46 3.39
N ILE A 209 1.00 -7.41 2.07
CA ILE A 209 -0.28 -7.73 1.42
C ILE A 209 -0.51 -9.25 1.37
N LYS A 210 -1.74 -9.68 1.65
CA LYS A 210 -2.20 -11.09 1.61
C LYS A 210 -3.08 -11.40 0.41
N SER A 211 -3.56 -10.36 -0.27
CA SER A 211 -4.43 -10.40 -1.45
C SER A 211 -4.16 -9.14 -2.29
N PRO A 212 -4.68 -9.03 -3.53
CA PRO A 212 -4.57 -7.79 -4.31
C PRO A 212 -5.16 -6.59 -3.56
N VAL A 213 -4.49 -5.44 -3.61
CA VAL A 213 -4.87 -4.19 -2.91
C VAL A 213 -4.98 -3.04 -3.90
N PRO A 214 -6.08 -2.25 -3.89
CA PRO A 214 -6.15 -1.01 -4.67
C PRO A 214 -5.22 0.05 -4.09
N LEU A 215 -4.50 0.74 -4.98
CA LEU A 215 -3.67 1.90 -4.67
C LEU A 215 -4.24 3.17 -5.30
N ASP A 216 -4.06 4.28 -4.60
CA ASP A 216 -4.37 5.64 -5.04
C ASP A 216 -3.09 6.38 -5.50
N HIS A 217 -3.27 7.52 -6.16
CA HIS A 217 -2.16 8.40 -6.53
C HIS A 217 -1.34 8.82 -5.29
N GLY A 218 -0.02 8.67 -5.35
CA GLY A 218 0.91 9.03 -4.28
C GLY A 218 1.20 7.89 -3.30
N ASP A 219 0.54 6.73 -3.43
CA ASP A 219 0.72 5.61 -2.51
C ASP A 219 2.10 4.96 -2.61
N CYS A 220 2.67 4.69 -1.45
CA CYS A 220 3.99 4.07 -1.31
C CYS A 220 3.87 2.59 -0.95
N PHE A 221 4.69 1.77 -1.60
CA PHE A 221 4.77 0.33 -1.39
C PHE A 221 6.22 -0.16 -1.49
N LEU A 222 6.52 -1.29 -0.84
CA LEU A 222 7.84 -1.91 -0.81
C LEU A 222 7.83 -3.22 -1.61
N VAL A 223 8.87 -3.38 -2.42
CA VAL A 223 9.20 -4.62 -3.14
C VAL A 223 10.69 -4.88 -2.89
N GLY A 224 11.02 -5.90 -2.09
CA GLY A 224 12.39 -6.09 -1.60
C GLY A 224 12.86 -4.88 -0.77
N GLU A 225 14.03 -4.31 -1.11
CA GLU A 225 14.56 -3.09 -0.49
C GLU A 225 14.07 -1.81 -1.19
N GLN A 226 13.21 -1.91 -2.21
CA GLN A 226 12.83 -0.81 -3.07
C GLN A 226 11.55 -0.13 -2.57
N LEU A 227 11.67 1.12 -2.14
CA LEU A 227 10.53 2.00 -1.90
C LEU A 227 10.05 2.58 -3.22
N LEU A 228 8.81 2.27 -3.58
CA LEU A 228 8.17 2.65 -4.83
C LEU A 228 6.92 3.46 -4.54
N ARG A 229 6.61 4.44 -5.39
CA ARG A 229 5.41 5.27 -5.31
C ARG A 229 4.60 5.16 -6.59
N LEU A 230 3.28 4.98 -6.45
CA LEU A 230 2.35 5.05 -7.56
C LEU A 230 2.12 6.51 -7.98
N ASP A 231 2.27 6.78 -9.27
CA ASP A 231 1.90 8.05 -9.89
C ASP A 231 0.89 7.80 -11.03
N SER A 232 -0.39 7.86 -10.68
CA SER A 232 -1.52 7.84 -11.61
C SER A 232 -2.04 9.24 -11.97
N ALA A 233 -1.23 10.31 -11.81
CA ALA A 233 -1.66 11.64 -12.23
C ALA A 233 -1.80 11.69 -13.76
N PRO A 234 -2.88 12.30 -14.30
CA PRO A 234 -3.03 12.44 -15.74
C PRO A 234 -1.92 13.31 -16.34
N PHE A 235 -1.52 13.01 -17.57
CA PHE A 235 -0.58 13.86 -18.30
C PHE A 235 -1.25 15.19 -18.67
N ASN A 236 -0.97 16.25 -17.91
CA ASN A 236 -1.44 17.61 -18.24
C ASN A 236 -0.98 18.02 -19.64
N GLU A 237 -1.88 18.57 -20.45
CA GLU A 237 -1.53 19.28 -21.68
C GLU A 237 -1.02 20.67 -21.32
N PRO A 238 0.27 20.99 -21.57
CA PRO A 238 0.65 22.38 -21.64
C PRO A 238 -0.11 22.98 -22.82
N GLY A 239 -1.06 23.86 -22.50
CA GLY A 239 -1.63 24.75 -23.49
C GLY A 239 -0.54 25.61 -24.15
N PRO A 240 -0.90 26.36 -25.20
CA PRO A 240 0.03 27.33 -25.74
C PRO A 240 0.39 28.38 -24.67
N ASP A 241 1.58 28.96 -24.79
CA ASP A 241 2.02 30.03 -23.90
C ASP A 241 1.19 31.32 -24.07
N VAL A 242 1.55 32.36 -23.32
CA VAL A 242 0.88 33.69 -23.39
C VAL A 242 0.93 34.30 -24.80
N ASN A 243 1.88 33.87 -25.65
CA ASN A 243 2.05 34.31 -27.04
C ASN A 243 1.43 33.33 -28.04
N HIS A 244 0.54 32.44 -27.60
CA HIS A 244 -0.09 31.38 -28.39
C HIS A 244 0.89 30.35 -29.01
N THR A 245 2.10 30.22 -28.47
CA THR A 245 3.12 29.28 -28.94
C THR A 245 3.02 27.94 -28.19
N TYR A 246 2.81 26.85 -28.93
CA TYR A 246 2.83 25.49 -28.37
C TYR A 246 4.26 25.02 -28.08
N SER A 247 4.44 24.32 -26.97
CA SER A 247 5.72 23.69 -26.63
C SER A 247 6.05 22.54 -27.58
N TYR A 248 7.28 22.50 -28.09
CA TYR A 248 7.78 21.42 -28.93
C TYR A 248 8.10 20.17 -28.09
N THR A 249 7.07 19.34 -27.86
CA THR A 249 7.13 18.18 -26.95
C THR A 249 7.12 16.85 -27.69
N SER A 250 7.75 15.84 -27.09
CA SER A 250 7.72 14.46 -27.58
C SER A 250 6.31 13.84 -27.48
N PRO A 251 5.97 12.87 -28.34
CA PRO A 251 4.73 12.09 -28.20
C PRO A 251 4.60 11.44 -26.82
N ARG A 252 3.39 11.41 -26.28
CA ARG A 252 3.13 10.79 -24.98
C ARG A 252 3.13 9.26 -25.05
N PRO A 253 3.61 8.56 -24.01
CA PRO A 253 3.31 7.14 -23.82
C PRO A 253 1.81 6.94 -23.60
N ASP A 254 1.23 5.92 -24.25
CA ASP A 254 -0.10 5.40 -23.91
C ASP A 254 0.01 4.55 -22.63
N ALA A 255 0.05 5.25 -21.50
CA ALA A 255 0.24 4.68 -20.17
C ALA A 255 -0.73 5.32 -19.18
N ARG A 256 -1.49 4.49 -18.45
CA ARG A 256 -2.46 5.00 -17.46
C ARG A 256 -1.85 5.45 -16.14
N PHE A 257 -0.63 5.02 -15.85
CA PHE A 257 0.09 5.36 -14.62
C PHE A 257 1.60 5.14 -14.79
N ARG A 258 2.37 5.61 -13.82
CA ARG A 258 3.81 5.46 -13.67
C ARG A 258 4.13 4.91 -12.28
N VAL A 259 5.27 4.25 -12.14
CA VAL A 259 5.87 3.94 -10.83
C VAL A 259 7.18 4.70 -10.71
N VAL A 260 7.35 5.40 -9.59
CA VAL A 260 8.52 6.21 -9.25
C VAL A 260 9.30 5.50 -8.15
N GLN A 261 10.60 5.27 -8.38
CA GLN A 261 11.50 4.79 -7.34
C GLN A 261 11.86 5.93 -6.39
N LEU A 262 11.72 5.74 -5.08
CA LEU A 262 12.17 6.69 -4.07
C LEU A 262 13.54 6.27 -3.54
N LEU A 263 14.53 7.16 -3.62
CA LEU A 263 15.90 6.90 -3.24
C LEU A 263 16.17 7.36 -1.80
N ALA A 264 17.15 6.72 -1.15
CA ALA A 264 17.69 7.20 0.11
C ALA A 264 18.15 8.67 -0.02
N GLY A 265 17.80 9.50 0.97
CA GLY A 265 17.98 10.96 0.92
C GLY A 265 16.81 11.74 0.30
N GLY A 266 15.75 11.08 -0.16
CA GLY A 266 14.49 11.72 -0.56
C GLY A 266 14.39 12.12 -2.03
N GLY A 267 15.37 11.76 -2.86
CA GLY A 267 15.34 11.99 -4.31
C GLY A 267 14.49 10.96 -5.05
N GLU A 268 14.05 11.31 -6.26
CA GLU A 268 13.41 10.37 -7.19
C GLU A 268 14.46 9.67 -8.05
N GLY A 269 14.31 8.37 -8.23
CA GLY A 269 15.16 7.53 -9.06
C GLY A 269 14.50 7.24 -10.41
N ARG A 270 14.44 5.95 -10.77
CA ARG A 270 13.83 5.54 -12.03
C ARG A 270 12.32 5.75 -12.00
N ILE A 271 11.80 6.31 -13.09
CA ILE A 271 10.36 6.44 -13.36
C ILE A 271 10.04 5.53 -14.54
N VAL A 272 9.09 4.63 -14.39
CA VAL A 272 8.66 3.70 -15.44
C VAL A 272 7.16 3.83 -15.66
N SER A 273 6.76 4.10 -16.89
CA SER A 273 5.35 4.11 -17.32
C SER A 273 4.82 2.69 -17.48
N ALA A 274 3.53 2.49 -17.19
CA ALA A 274 2.85 1.24 -17.51
C ALA A 274 2.85 0.99 -19.03
N GLN A 275 2.89 -0.28 -19.44
CA GLN A 275 2.67 -0.67 -20.83
C GLN A 275 1.18 -0.97 -21.01
N GLY A 276 0.44 -0.03 -21.59
CA GLY A 276 -1.02 -0.06 -21.61
C GLY A 276 -1.59 0.03 -20.20
N THR A 277 -2.19 -1.06 -19.73
CA THR A 277 -2.81 -1.17 -18.39
C THR A 277 -1.90 -1.80 -17.32
N THR A 278 -0.70 -2.29 -17.66
CA THR A 278 0.10 -3.15 -16.77
C THR A 278 1.52 -2.63 -16.53
N LEU A 279 1.99 -2.73 -15.28
CA LEU A 279 3.39 -2.59 -14.91
C LEU A 279 3.86 -3.78 -14.06
N THR A 280 4.85 -4.53 -14.53
CA THR A 280 5.45 -5.66 -13.80
C THR A 280 6.73 -5.24 -13.08
N LEU A 281 6.96 -5.81 -11.89
CA LEU A 281 8.07 -5.53 -10.99
C LEU A 281 8.77 -6.84 -10.61
N GLY A 282 10.10 -6.85 -10.64
CA GLY A 282 10.89 -7.99 -10.20
C GLY A 282 12.37 -7.86 -10.50
N ARG A 283 13.12 -8.95 -10.35
CA ARG A 283 14.58 -8.95 -10.53
C ARG A 283 14.98 -9.01 -12.00
N GLU A 284 14.20 -9.71 -12.83
CA GLU A 284 14.50 -9.96 -14.26
C GLU A 284 13.24 -10.19 -15.11
N ALA A 285 13.27 -9.78 -16.38
CA ALA A 285 12.17 -9.93 -17.35
C ALA A 285 10.82 -9.28 -16.97
N ASN A 286 10.87 -8.11 -16.31
CA ASN A 286 9.72 -7.24 -16.00
C ASN A 286 9.83 -5.87 -16.69
N HIS A 287 8.82 -5.02 -16.56
CA HIS A 287 8.85 -3.63 -17.05
C HIS A 287 9.82 -2.78 -16.22
N MET A 288 9.88 -2.99 -14.90
CA MET A 288 10.87 -2.38 -14.00
C MET A 288 11.68 -3.48 -13.30
N ASN A 289 12.96 -3.59 -13.64
CA ASN A 289 13.86 -4.62 -13.12
C ASN A 289 14.81 -4.09 -12.05
N PHE A 290 15.07 -4.89 -11.03
CA PHE A 290 15.98 -4.59 -9.92
C PHE A 290 17.02 -5.71 -9.76
N PRO A 291 17.96 -5.87 -10.71
CA PRO A 291 18.83 -7.06 -10.79
C PRO A 291 19.77 -7.23 -9.60
N GLN A 292 20.10 -6.14 -8.89
CA GLN A 292 21.02 -6.13 -7.74
C GLN A 292 20.31 -6.41 -6.39
N ASP A 293 18.98 -6.33 -6.35
CA ASP A 293 18.22 -6.54 -5.12
C ASP A 293 17.95 -8.04 -4.92
N ARG A 294 18.71 -8.65 -4.01
CA ARG A 294 18.58 -10.08 -3.67
C ARG A 294 17.27 -10.44 -2.99
N PHE A 295 16.55 -9.46 -2.44
CA PHE A 295 15.27 -9.67 -1.78
C PHE A 295 14.09 -9.62 -2.76
N ILE A 296 14.35 -9.33 -4.04
CA ILE A 296 13.35 -9.34 -5.10
C ILE A 296 13.34 -10.69 -5.86
N SER A 297 12.15 -11.32 -5.93
CA SER A 297 11.88 -12.48 -6.78
C SER A 297 11.92 -12.11 -8.28
N GLY A 298 12.21 -13.10 -9.15
CA GLY A 298 12.31 -12.90 -10.61
C GLY A 298 11.10 -12.15 -11.18
N ARG A 299 9.89 -12.62 -10.86
CA ARG A 299 8.64 -11.86 -10.88
C ARG A 299 8.20 -11.70 -9.42
N HIS A 300 7.95 -10.47 -8.97
CA HIS A 300 7.65 -10.18 -7.57
C HIS A 300 6.25 -9.60 -7.39
N ALA A 301 5.94 -8.55 -8.15
CA ALA A 301 4.67 -7.85 -8.06
C ALA A 301 4.22 -7.35 -9.44
N ARG A 302 2.92 -7.08 -9.57
CA ARG A 302 2.29 -6.50 -10.76
C ARG A 302 1.31 -5.42 -10.31
N LEU A 303 1.31 -4.31 -11.03
CA LEU A 303 0.30 -3.26 -10.94
C LEU A 303 -0.56 -3.31 -12.21
N ASP A 304 -1.87 -3.26 -12.02
CA ASP A 304 -2.84 -3.28 -13.12
C ASP A 304 -3.89 -2.19 -12.96
N SER A 305 -4.07 -1.37 -14.00
CA SER A 305 -5.25 -0.53 -14.11
C SER A 305 -6.47 -1.41 -14.28
N ALA A 306 -7.46 -1.26 -13.39
CA ALA A 306 -8.78 -1.79 -13.64
C ALA A 306 -9.36 -1.17 -14.94
N SER A 307 -10.23 -1.92 -15.61
CA SER A 307 -10.83 -1.50 -16.89
C SER A 307 -11.96 -0.50 -16.70
N ASP A 308 -12.64 -0.58 -15.56
CA ASP A 308 -13.88 0.08 -15.17
C ASP A 308 -13.68 1.22 -14.15
N SER A 309 -12.50 1.34 -13.56
CA SER A 309 -12.19 2.32 -12.52
C SER A 309 -10.75 2.87 -12.66
N HIS A 310 -10.51 4.01 -12.02
CA HIS A 310 -9.18 4.64 -11.97
C HIS A 310 -8.23 4.01 -10.94
N HIS A 311 -8.67 2.96 -10.23
CA HIS A 311 -7.84 2.28 -9.24
C HIS A 311 -6.79 1.39 -9.92
N ILE A 312 -5.58 1.44 -9.38
CA ILE A 312 -4.48 0.57 -9.80
C ILE A 312 -4.36 -0.54 -8.75
N ILE A 313 -4.54 -1.78 -9.15
CA ILE A 313 -4.48 -2.93 -8.25
C ILE A 313 -3.04 -3.44 -8.17
N LEU A 314 -2.46 -3.41 -6.98
CA LEU A 314 -1.17 -4.04 -6.67
C LEU A 314 -1.40 -5.51 -6.27
N THR A 315 -0.72 -6.42 -6.96
CA THR A 315 -0.76 -7.87 -6.72
C THR A 315 0.66 -8.40 -6.50
N ASP A 316 0.90 -9.08 -5.37
CA ASP A 316 2.10 -9.89 -5.17
C ASP A 316 1.97 -11.19 -5.99
N THR A 317 2.99 -11.55 -6.75
CA THR A 317 2.94 -12.70 -7.66
C THR A 317 3.52 -13.98 -7.04
N GLY A 318 3.37 -14.17 -5.72
CA GLY A 318 3.95 -15.28 -4.98
C GLY A 318 5.44 -15.06 -4.68
N SER A 319 5.81 -13.83 -4.32
CA SER A 319 7.19 -13.48 -4.00
C SER A 319 7.67 -14.12 -2.70
N ARG A 320 8.99 -14.31 -2.57
CA ARG A 320 9.58 -14.98 -1.40
C ARG A 320 9.41 -14.14 -0.12
N ASN A 321 9.69 -12.84 -0.21
CA ASN A 321 9.74 -11.94 0.93
C ASN A 321 8.43 -11.16 1.14
N GLY A 322 7.58 -11.09 0.10
CA GLY A 322 6.33 -10.35 0.12
C GLY A 322 6.46 -8.91 -0.34
N THR A 323 5.37 -8.42 -0.92
CA THR A 323 5.11 -7.00 -1.17
C THR A 323 4.42 -6.37 0.03
N PHE A 324 4.75 -5.12 0.36
CA PHE A 324 4.16 -4.39 1.50
C PHE A 324 3.61 -3.03 1.06
N VAL A 325 2.54 -2.54 1.69
CA VAL A 325 1.93 -1.22 1.39
C VAL A 325 1.97 -0.31 2.62
N ARG A 326 2.21 0.99 2.43
CA ARG A 326 2.19 1.98 3.53
C ARG A 326 0.76 2.12 4.05
N ILE A 327 0.56 2.01 5.36
CA ILE A 327 -0.80 2.12 5.95
C ILE A 327 -1.31 3.57 5.92
N LYS A 328 -2.62 3.73 5.67
CA LYS A 328 -3.33 5.01 5.74
C LYS A 328 -4.21 5.02 6.98
N GLY A 329 -3.71 5.60 8.08
CA GLY A 329 -4.42 5.62 9.36
C GLY A 329 -4.27 4.32 10.15
N ALA A 330 -5.34 3.87 10.82
CA ALA A 330 -5.33 2.66 11.65
C ALA A 330 -5.79 1.43 10.85
N VAL A 331 -5.00 0.37 10.89
CA VAL A 331 -5.27 -0.93 10.23
C VAL A 331 -5.35 -2.02 11.29
N GLU A 332 -6.32 -2.93 11.14
CA GLU A 332 -6.39 -4.16 11.93
C GLU A 332 -5.34 -5.17 11.47
N LEU A 333 -4.66 -5.80 12.43
CA LEU A 333 -3.65 -6.82 12.22
C LEU A 333 -4.14 -8.17 12.75
N PHE A 334 -3.86 -9.22 11.99
CA PHE A 334 -4.24 -10.59 12.29
C PHE A 334 -3.01 -11.45 12.61
N HIS A 335 -3.24 -12.64 13.17
CA HIS A 335 -2.17 -13.61 13.38
C HIS A 335 -1.45 -13.94 12.05
N GLY A 336 -0.12 -13.94 12.08
CA GLY A 336 0.73 -14.20 10.93
C GLY A 336 1.03 -12.97 10.06
N ASP A 337 0.52 -11.79 10.41
CA ASP A 337 0.81 -10.56 9.67
C ASP A 337 2.22 -10.06 9.91
N TYR A 338 2.80 -9.47 8.86
CA TYR A 338 4.14 -8.90 8.85
C TYR A 338 4.05 -7.40 8.63
N ILE A 339 4.77 -6.65 9.46
CA ILE A 339 4.80 -5.19 9.44
C ILE A 339 6.24 -4.67 9.51
N PHE A 340 6.58 -3.75 8.62
CA PHE A 340 7.83 -3.01 8.62
C PHE A 340 7.65 -1.67 9.33
N ILE A 341 8.59 -1.36 10.22
CA ILE A 341 8.69 -0.09 10.95
C ILE A 341 10.17 0.27 11.01
N GLY A 342 10.60 1.34 10.33
CA GLY A 342 12.03 1.60 10.12
C GLY A 342 12.68 0.47 9.32
N GLN A 343 13.73 -0.14 9.86
CA GLN A 343 14.33 -1.38 9.33
C GLN A 343 13.80 -2.66 10.02
N GLN A 344 12.95 -2.54 11.04
CA GLN A 344 12.46 -3.68 11.80
C GLN A 344 11.29 -4.37 11.09
N LEU A 345 11.45 -5.66 10.80
CA LEU A 345 10.35 -6.54 10.39
C LEU A 345 9.77 -7.21 11.63
N LEU A 346 8.47 -7.02 11.91
CA LEU A 346 7.76 -7.64 13.02
C LEU A 346 6.70 -8.61 12.50
N ARG A 347 6.60 -9.81 13.11
CA ARG A 347 5.52 -10.78 12.92
C ARG A 347 4.50 -10.66 14.07
N VAL A 348 3.22 -10.68 13.73
CA VAL A 348 2.10 -10.60 14.67
C VAL A 348 1.68 -12.00 15.12
N GLU A 349 1.67 -12.23 16.43
CA GLU A 349 1.18 -13.47 17.03
C GLU A 349 0.00 -13.20 17.97
N ILE A 350 -1.09 -13.94 17.79
CA ILE A 350 -2.33 -13.83 18.57
C ILE A 350 -2.71 -15.27 18.87
N SER A 351 -2.45 -15.72 20.10
CA SER A 351 -2.51 -17.13 20.55
C SER A 351 -3.24 -17.29 21.89
#